data_AF-G2NI10-F1
#
_entry.id   AF-G2NI10-F1
#
_cell.length_a   1.000
_cell.length_b   1.000
_cell.length_c   1.000
_cell.angle_alpha   90.00
_cell.angle_beta   90.00
_cell.angle_gamma   90.00
#
_symmetry.space_group_name_H-M   'P 1'
#
loop_
_entity.id
_entity.type
_entity.pdbx_description
1 polymer ?
#
loop_
_entity_poly.entity_id
_entity_poly.type
_entity_poly.pdbx_seq_one_letter_code
_entity_poly.pdbx_strand_id
1 'polypeptide(L)' 'MTSDSPMPSPPFPSPDNSVLRLIVGSAVESVRNGEASVEEAILHAVVHGWYEGHVQGEDECPGCDFRGELPKGAKRG' A
#
# COMPACT_ATOMS: atom_id res chain seq x y z
N MET A 1 13.43 9.27 20.41
CA MET A 1 12.86 7.98 20.00
C MET A 1 11.37 8.22 19.80
N THR A 2 10.95 8.38 18.55
CA THR A 2 9.53 8.54 18.22
C THR A 2 8.82 7.28 18.68
N SER A 3 7.81 7.47 19.53
CA SER A 3 6.89 6.41 19.92
C SER A 3 6.12 6.05 18.67
N ASP A 4 6.56 5.02 17.93
CA ASP A 4 5.71 4.42 16.90
C ASP A 4 4.50 3.86 17.62
N SER A 5 3.40 4.62 17.55
CA SER A 5 2.10 4.11 17.93
C SER A 5 1.85 2.89 17.04
N PRO A 6 1.49 1.71 17.59
CA PRO A 6 1.22 0.54 16.77
C PRO A 6 0.17 0.91 15.73
N MET A 7 0.57 0.89 14.46
CA MET A 7 -0.30 1.27 13.36
C MET A 7 -1.23 0.09 13.04
N PRO A 8 -2.48 0.36 12.62
CA PRO A 8 -3.30 -0.68 11.98
C PRO A 8 -2.57 -1.21 10.74
N SER A 9 -3.08 -2.31 10.17
CA SER A 9 -2.58 -2.89 8.90
C SER A 9 -2.09 -1.80 7.94
N PRO A 10 -0.82 -1.83 7.48
CA PRO A 10 -0.29 -0.85 6.57
C PRO A 10 -1.19 -0.71 5.34
N PRO A 11 -1.52 0.51 4.89
CA PRO A 11 -2.47 0.74 3.82
C PRO A 11 -1.85 0.53 2.43
N PHE A 12 -0.75 -0.19 2.33
CA PHE A 12 -0.04 -0.49 1.09
C PHE A 12 0.34 -1.98 1.07
N PRO A 13 0.44 -2.63 -0.10
CA PRO A 13 0.73 -4.04 -0.21
C PRO A 13 2.08 -4.42 0.39
N SER A 14 2.32 -5.71 0.58
CA SER A 14 3.68 -6.17 0.91
C SER A 14 4.67 -5.71 -0.18
N PRO A 15 5.91 -5.32 0.16
CA PRO A 15 6.97 -5.13 -0.83
C PRO A 15 7.17 -6.35 -1.74
N ASP A 16 6.84 -7.55 -1.24
CA ASP A 16 6.89 -8.79 -2.00
C ASP A 16 5.63 -9.09 -2.83
N ASN A 17 4.58 -8.24 -2.73
CA ASN A 17 3.34 -8.40 -3.47
C ASN A 17 3.60 -8.18 -4.98
N SER A 18 3.18 -9.15 -5.80
CA SER A 18 3.34 -9.11 -7.26
C SER A 18 2.62 -7.92 -7.89
N VAL A 19 1.46 -7.52 -7.36
CA VAL A 19 0.68 -6.37 -7.84
C VAL A 19 1.45 -5.07 -7.60
N LEU A 20 2.09 -4.91 -6.44
CA LEU A 20 2.92 -3.72 -6.18
C LEU A 20 4.08 -3.61 -7.17
N ARG A 21 4.73 -4.73 -7.51
CA ARG A 21 5.78 -4.74 -8.54
C ARG A 21 5.26 -4.31 -9.91
N LEU A 22 4.05 -4.73 -10.29
CA LEU A 22 3.42 -4.32 -11.54
C LEU A 22 3.09 -2.83 -11.56
N ILE A 23 2.53 -2.29 -10.46
CA ILE A 23 2.22 -0.86 -10.33
C ILE A 23 3.48 0.00 -10.49
N VAL A 24 4.56 -0.37 -9.78
CA VAL A 24 5.83 0.36 -9.86
C VAL A 24 6.46 0.21 -11.24
N GLY A 25 6.44 -1.00 -11.82
CA GLY A 25 6.93 -1.24 -13.18
C GLY A 25 6.25 -0.36 -14.22
N SER A 26 4.91 -0.33 -14.21
CA SER A 26 4.09 0.52 -15.08
C SER A 26 4.43 2.01 -14.93
N ALA A 27 4.56 2.50 -13.69
CA ALA A 27 4.93 3.89 -13.42
C ALA A 27 6.34 4.25 -13.92
N VAL A 28 7.30 3.32 -13.82
CA VAL A 28 8.66 3.53 -14.34
C VAL A 28 8.69 3.51 -15.86
N GLU A 29 7.95 2.60 -16.48
CA GLU A 29 7.87 2.49 -17.94
C GLU A 29 7.21 3.72 -18.57
N SER A 30 6.14 4.24 -17.98
CA SER A 30 5.46 5.44 -18.51
C SER A 30 6.38 6.67 -18.53
N VAL A 31 7.20 6.87 -17.50
CA VAL A 31 8.21 7.95 -17.49
C VAL A 31 9.28 7.70 -18.55
N ARG A 32 9.79 6.47 -18.67
CA ARG A 32 10.84 6.13 -19.64
C ARG A 32 10.39 6.29 -21.08
N ASN A 33 9.12 6.03 -21.36
CA ASN A 33 8.52 6.17 -22.68
C ASN A 33 8.10 7.61 -22.99
N GLY A 34 8.17 8.52 -22.02
CA GLY A 34 7.70 9.90 -22.15
C GLY A 34 6.16 10.02 -22.17
N GLU A 35 5.46 9.01 -21.67
CA GLU A 35 4.00 8.96 -21.59
C GLU A 35 3.45 9.69 -20.36
N ALA A 36 4.29 9.85 -19.32
CA ALA A 36 3.95 10.54 -18.08
C ALA A 36 5.14 11.35 -17.54
N SER A 37 4.81 12.44 -16.85
CA SER A 37 5.74 13.13 -15.94
C SER A 37 6.07 12.26 -14.72
N VAL A 38 7.14 12.63 -14.00
CA VAL A 38 7.51 11.97 -12.75
C VAL A 38 6.41 12.13 -11.70
N GLU A 39 5.77 13.30 -11.64
CA GLU A 39 4.67 13.61 -10.73
C GLU A 39 3.45 12.72 -11.00
N GLU A 40 3.08 12.51 -12.27
CA GLU A 40 1.98 11.62 -12.65
C GLU A 40 2.29 10.15 -12.32
N ALA A 41 3.53 9.72 -12.53
CA ALA A 41 3.97 8.36 -12.20
C ALA A 41 3.98 8.10 -10.68
N ILE A 42 4.40 9.09 -9.88
CA ILE A 42 4.32 9.03 -8.42
C ILE A 42 2.86 8.95 -7.98
N LEU A 43 1.99 9.79 -8.53
CA LEU A 43 0.57 9.79 -8.20
C LEU A 43 -0.07 8.43 -8.52
N HIS A 44 0.22 7.87 -9.70
CA HIS A 44 -0.22 6.53 -10.08
C HIS A 44 0.23 5.48 -9.05
N ALA A 45 1.52 5.44 -8.71
CA ALA A 45 2.05 4.47 -7.76
C ALA A 45 1.43 4.59 -6.36
N VAL A 46 1.21 5.82 -5.87
CA VAL A 46 0.62 6.08 -4.55
C VAL A 46 -0.85 5.66 -4.51
N VAL A 47 -1.65 6.06 -5.50
CA VAL A 47 -3.09 5.77 -5.52
C VAL A 47 -3.35 4.27 -5.67
N HIS A 48 -2.70 3.62 -6.65
CA HIS A 48 -2.87 2.19 -6.86
C HIS A 48 -2.24 1.37 -5.73
N GLY A 49 -1.09 1.79 -5.21
CA GLY A 49 -0.50 1.17 -4.04
C GLY A 49 -1.44 1.23 -2.85
N TRP A 50 -2.10 2.37 -2.58
CA TRP A 50 -3.05 2.46 -1.48
C TRP A 50 -4.28 1.56 -1.69
N TYR A 51 -4.85 1.57 -2.91
CA TYR A 51 -6.03 0.78 -3.24
C TYR A 51 -5.79 -0.73 -3.11
N GLU A 52 -4.69 -1.23 -3.66
CA GLU A 52 -4.35 -2.67 -3.59
C GLU A 52 -3.96 -3.09 -2.17
N GLY A 53 -3.39 -2.18 -1.37
CA GLY A 53 -3.10 -2.45 0.03
C GLY A 53 -4.38 -2.65 0.86
N HIS A 54 -5.42 -1.87 0.54
CA HIS A 54 -6.75 -2.04 1.13
C HIS A 54 -7.38 -3.38 0.74
N VAL A 55 -7.39 -3.73 -0.56
CA VAL A 55 -7.92 -5.01 -1.05
C VAL A 55 -7.19 -6.19 -0.42
N GLN A 56 -5.84 -6.15 -0.40
CA GLN A 56 -5.03 -7.17 0.24
C GLN A 56 -5.42 -7.38 1.72
N GLY A 57 -5.62 -6.29 2.47
CA GLY A 57 -6.04 -6.36 3.87
C GLY A 57 -7.45 -6.95 4.07
N GLU A 58 -8.37 -6.72 3.14
CA GLU A 58 -9.70 -7.33 3.17
C GLU A 58 -9.67 -8.82 2.84
N ASP A 59 -8.89 -9.21 1.82
CA ASP A 59 -8.81 -10.59 1.32
C ASP A 59 -8.08 -11.53 2.28
N GLU A 60 -6.93 -11.12 2.82
CA GLU A 60 -6.12 -12.00 3.67
C GLU A 60 -6.75 -12.24 5.04
N CYS A 61 -7.50 -11.26 5.57
CA CYS A 61 -8.17 -11.44 6.85
C CYS A 61 -9.28 -10.42 7.14
N PRO A 62 -10.54 -10.76 6.82
CA PRO A 62 -11.69 -9.93 7.15
C PRO A 62 -11.76 -9.58 8.64
N GLY A 63 -11.46 -8.31 8.92
CA GLY A 63 -11.57 -7.70 10.24
C GLY A 63 -10.44 -8.04 11.22
N CYS A 64 -9.31 -8.63 10.82
CA CYS A 64 -8.11 -8.60 11.66
C CYS A 64 -7.10 -7.53 11.20
N ASP A 65 -6.18 -7.17 12.07
CA ASP A 65 -5.10 -6.23 11.73
C ASP A 65 -4.01 -6.99 10.96
N PHE A 66 -4.30 -7.33 9.71
CA PHE A 66 -3.38 -8.03 8.81
C PHE A 66 -2.08 -7.23 8.63
N ARG A 67 -0.92 -7.73 9.07
CA ARG A 67 0.35 -6.97 9.15
C ARG A 67 0.28 -5.69 10.01
N GLY A 68 -0.78 -5.50 10.79
CA GLY A 68 -0.86 -4.46 11.81
C GLY A 68 -0.39 -5.00 13.17
N GLU A 69 0.16 -4.14 14.01
CA GLU A 69 0.58 -4.51 15.36
C GLU A 69 -0.55 -4.34 16.40
N LEU A 70 -1.72 -3.88 15.95
CA LEU A 70 -2.89 -3.73 16.80
C LEU A 70 -3.67 -5.05 16.92
N PRO A 71 -4.26 -5.36 18.08
CA PRO A 71 -5.17 -6.49 18.21
C PRO A 71 -6.56 -6.18 17.64
N LYS A 72 -7.17 -7.17 16.95
CA LYS A 72 -8.56 -7.14 16.47
C LYS A 72 -9.52 -6.76 17.62
N GLY A 73 -10.20 -5.62 17.50
CA GLY A 73 -11.18 -5.12 18.48
C GLY A 73 -10.61 -4.18 19.55
N ALA A 74 -9.34 -3.81 19.48
CA ALA A 74 -8.82 -2.70 20.27
C ALA A 74 -9.59 -1.42 19.93
N LYS A 75 -9.98 -0.64 20.95
CA LYS A 75 -10.67 0.65 20.75
C LYS A 75 -9.75 1.56 19.93
N ARG A 76 -10.15 1.83 18.69
CA ARG A 76 -9.54 2.87 17.84
C ARG A 76 -10.00 4.20 18.42
N GLY A 77 -9.12 4.86 19.17
CA GLY A 77 -9.36 6.14 19.85
C GLY A 77 -9.53 7.29 18.88
#